data_AF-A0A6N0DXD9-F1
#
_entry.id   AF-A0A6N0DXD9-F1
#
_cell.length_a   1.000
_cell.length_b   1.000
_cell.length_c   1.000
_cell.angle_alpha   90.00
_cell.angle_beta   90.00
_cell.angle_gamma   90.00
#
_symmetry.space_group_name_H-M   'P 1'
#
loop_
_entity.id
_entity.type
_entity.pdbx_description
1 polymer ?
#
loop_
_entity_poly.entity_id
_entity_poly.type
_entity_poly.pdbx_seq_one_letter_code
_entity_poly.pdbx_strand_id
1 'polypeptide(L)'
;MPSFRRSFIAACLTVASLFAVGVAALAEDLDVTIYESGGDGQMAECWLGIVKGLDPKGDGFLAVRSGPGGKYRKIDEVHNGDHVMVYDERGKWLGVIYGPGDSIIQKDVLGCGFIGKGKRPVPYPGKKGWIHSKWVDILAG
;
A
#
# COMPACT_ATOMS: atom_id res chain seq x y z
N MET A 1 -28.98 59.16 48.37
CA MET A 1 -27.71 58.41 48.30
C MET A 1 -27.64 57.48 49.51
N PRO A 2 -26.95 56.32 49.47
CA PRO A 2 -27.08 55.10 48.64
C PRO A 2 -27.94 54.01 49.36
N SER A 3 -28.39 52.90 48.75
CA SER A 3 -27.75 51.56 48.83
C SER A 3 -28.77 50.50 48.33
N PHE A 4 -28.45 49.70 47.30
CA PHE A 4 -27.98 48.28 47.33
C PHE A 4 -29.11 47.26 47.64
N ARG A 5 -29.44 46.25 46.82
CA ARG A 5 -28.65 45.11 46.30
C ARG A 5 -29.36 44.47 45.09
N ARG A 6 -28.69 44.31 43.94
CA ARG A 6 -27.99 43.09 43.46
C ARG A 6 -28.87 41.84 43.33
N SER A 7 -29.39 41.61 42.12
CA SER A 7 -29.77 40.28 41.64
C SER A 7 -28.77 39.88 40.56
N PHE A 8 -27.96 38.86 40.84
CA PHE A 8 -27.17 38.15 39.84
C PHE A 8 -27.51 36.67 39.98
N ILE A 9 -28.34 36.17 39.08
CA ILE A 9 -28.47 34.74 38.85
C ILE A 9 -27.72 34.45 37.55
N ALA A 10 -26.62 33.72 37.72
CA ALA A 10 -25.81 33.16 36.65
C ALA A 10 -26.62 32.09 35.90
N ALA A 11 -26.67 32.18 34.58
CA ALA A 11 -27.05 31.07 33.72
C ALA A 11 -25.82 30.66 32.91
N CYS A 12 -25.30 29.49 33.28
CA CYS A 12 -24.10 28.86 32.78
C CYS A 12 -24.25 28.55 31.27
N LEU A 13 -23.44 29.19 30.42
CA LEU A 13 -23.30 28.84 29.00
C LEU A 13 -22.54 27.52 28.90
N THR A 14 -23.24 26.41 28.70
CA THR A 14 -22.63 25.14 28.33
C THR A 14 -22.28 25.17 26.84
N VAL A 15 -21.04 25.53 26.54
CA VAL A 15 -20.46 25.33 25.20
C VAL A 15 -20.14 23.84 25.07
N ALA A 16 -20.97 23.10 24.34
CA ALA A 16 -20.68 21.73 23.95
C ALA A 16 -19.69 21.75 22.77
N SER A 17 -18.39 21.66 23.07
CA SER A 17 -17.34 21.56 22.06
C SER A 17 -17.37 20.17 21.40
N LEU A 18 -17.89 20.07 20.18
CA LEU A 18 -17.68 18.90 19.33
C LEU A 18 -16.23 18.87 18.86
N PHE A 19 -15.39 18.08 19.52
CA PHE A 19 -14.09 17.67 18.96
C PHE A 19 -14.34 16.65 17.85
N ALA A 20 -14.47 17.13 16.61
CA ALA A 20 -14.32 16.28 15.44
C ALA A 20 -12.82 15.92 15.30
N VAL A 21 -12.41 14.77 15.86
CA VAL A 21 -11.11 14.19 15.56
C VAL A 21 -11.17 13.67 14.12
N GLY A 22 -10.74 14.51 13.17
CA GLY A 22 -10.56 14.10 11.79
C GLY A 22 -9.44 13.07 11.71
N VAL A 23 -9.78 11.81 11.48
CA VAL A 23 -8.80 10.78 11.12
C VAL A 23 -8.49 10.99 9.63
N ALA A 24 -7.40 11.70 9.34
CA ALA A 24 -6.87 11.75 7.98
C ALA A 24 -6.33 10.36 7.63
N ALA A 25 -7.04 9.62 6.78
CA ALA A 25 -6.50 8.42 6.15
C ALA A 25 -5.35 8.85 5.23
N LEU A 26 -4.11 8.71 5.69
CA LEU A 26 -2.95 8.89 4.83
C LEU A 26 -2.94 7.71 3.86
N ALA A 27 -3.18 7.98 2.57
CA ALA A 27 -2.74 7.07 1.54
C ALA A 27 -1.24 6.85 1.77
N GLU A 28 -0.81 5.61 2.01
CA GLU A 28 0.61 5.33 2.19
C GLU A 28 1.33 5.60 0.87
N ASP A 29 1.95 6.78 0.81
CA ASP A 29 2.74 7.19 -0.33
C ASP A 29 4.01 6.35 -0.40
N LEU A 30 4.46 6.01 -1.61
CA LEU A 30 5.70 5.28 -1.84
C LEU A 30 6.84 6.28 -2.01
N ASP A 31 7.90 6.13 -1.23
CA ASP A 31 9.12 6.94 -1.40
C ASP A 31 9.75 6.70 -2.79
N VAL A 32 9.48 5.54 -3.40
CA VAL A 32 9.84 5.22 -4.78
C VAL A 32 8.64 4.65 -5.53
N THR A 33 8.17 5.41 -6.53
CA THR A 33 7.08 4.98 -7.42
C THR A 33 7.45 3.70 -8.18
N ILE A 34 6.48 2.79 -8.24
CA ILE A 34 6.52 1.56 -9.03
C ILE A 34 6.00 1.89 -10.44
N TYR A 35 6.75 1.48 -11.45
CA TYR A 35 6.37 1.66 -12.84
C TYR A 35 6.01 0.33 -13.48
N GLU A 36 4.95 0.33 -14.30
CA GLU A 36 4.69 -0.72 -15.27
C GLU A 36 5.44 -0.35 -16.56
N SER A 37 6.24 -1.27 -17.07
CA SER A 37 6.91 -1.12 -18.36
C SER A 37 5.98 -1.56 -19.48
N GLY A 38 6.06 -0.87 -20.61
CA GLY A 38 5.37 -1.27 -21.83
C GLY A 38 6.34 -1.96 -22.79
N GLY A 39 5.81 -2.94 -23.52
CA GLY A 39 6.53 -3.72 -24.50
C GLY A 39 6.09 -3.44 -25.94
N ASP A 40 6.58 -4.26 -26.85
CA ASP A 40 6.11 -4.33 -28.24
C ASP A 40 4.80 -5.13 -28.40
N GLY A 41 4.23 -5.61 -27.29
CA GLY A 41 3.00 -6.39 -27.26
C GLY A 41 3.20 -7.88 -27.50
N GLN A 42 4.45 -8.36 -27.58
CA GLN A 42 4.74 -9.80 -27.76
C GLN A 42 4.82 -10.57 -26.44
N MET A 43 5.04 -9.89 -25.31
CA MET A 43 5.13 -10.48 -23.98
C MET A 43 4.39 -9.63 -22.93
N ALA A 44 3.98 -10.29 -21.85
CA ALA A 44 3.49 -9.57 -20.67
C ALA A 44 4.69 -8.97 -19.93
N GLU A 45 4.62 -7.68 -19.64
CA GLU A 45 5.68 -6.94 -18.93
C GLU A 45 5.49 -6.96 -17.40
N CYS A 46 4.57 -7.80 -16.92
CA CYS A 46 4.28 -7.98 -15.51
C CYS A 46 4.08 -9.47 -15.20
N TRP A 47 4.36 -9.88 -13.96
CA TRP A 47 4.39 -11.29 -13.57
C TRP A 47 3.50 -11.56 -12.37
N LEU A 48 2.80 -12.69 -12.41
CA LEU A 48 2.11 -13.21 -11.23
C LEU A 48 3.10 -14.05 -10.41
N GLY A 49 3.20 -13.77 -9.13
CA GLY A 49 3.98 -14.54 -8.18
C GLY A 49 3.20 -14.88 -6.91
N ILE A 50 3.81 -15.74 -6.10
CA ILE A 50 3.31 -16.12 -4.77
C ILE A 50 4.44 -16.00 -3.74
N VAL A 51 4.11 -15.46 -2.58
CA VAL A 51 5.06 -15.37 -1.46
C VAL A 51 5.25 -16.76 -0.86
N LYS A 52 6.52 -17.18 -0.72
CA LYS A 52 6.86 -18.51 -0.22
C LYS A 52 8.21 -18.54 0.47
N GLY A 53 8.39 -19.54 1.33
CA GLY A 53 9.67 -19.88 1.95
C GLY A 53 9.94 -19.10 3.23
N LEU A 54 8.99 -18.28 3.70
CA LEU A 54 9.09 -17.61 4.99
C LEU A 54 9.07 -18.65 6.12
N ASP A 55 9.91 -18.47 7.13
CA ASP A 55 10.00 -19.37 8.27
C ASP A 55 8.82 -19.10 9.23
N PRO A 56 7.87 -20.06 9.39
CA PRO A 56 6.73 -19.88 10.30
C PRO A 56 7.13 -19.87 11.78
N LYS A 57 8.37 -20.25 12.12
CA LYS A 57 8.93 -20.15 13.48
C LYS A 57 9.75 -18.88 13.70
N GLY A 58 10.00 -18.11 12.63
CA GLY A 58 10.67 -16.82 12.66
C GLY A 58 9.67 -15.67 12.80
N ASP A 59 9.88 -14.61 12.03
CA ASP A 59 8.94 -13.50 11.92
C ASP A 59 7.68 -13.88 11.10
N GLY A 60 7.81 -14.82 10.18
CA GLY A 60 6.68 -15.40 9.43
C GLY A 60 6.10 -14.49 8.35
N PHE A 61 6.70 -13.32 8.10
CA PHE A 61 6.24 -12.35 7.13
C PHE A 61 7.38 -11.84 6.24
N LEU A 62 7.00 -11.29 5.09
CA LEU A 62 7.86 -10.51 4.21
C LEU A 62 7.48 -9.03 4.31
N ALA A 63 8.44 -8.21 4.70
CA ALA A 63 8.23 -6.76 4.80
C ALA A 63 7.96 -6.15 3.43
N VAL A 64 6.83 -5.45 3.31
CA VAL A 64 6.54 -4.51 2.22
C VAL A 64 7.10 -3.15 2.59
N ARG A 65 7.84 -2.52 1.66
CA ARG A 65 8.54 -1.26 1.90
C ARG A 65 8.11 -0.15 0.94
N SER A 66 8.30 1.09 1.37
CA SER A 66 8.05 2.30 0.56
C SER A 66 9.02 2.45 -0.62
N GLY A 67 10.12 1.70 -0.67
CA GLY A 67 11.12 1.72 -1.73
C GLY A 67 12.03 0.47 -1.76
N PRO A 68 12.85 0.30 -2.81
CA PRO A 68 13.70 -0.87 -3.01
C PRO A 68 14.94 -0.84 -2.12
N GLY A 69 14.85 -1.41 -0.92
CA GLY A 69 15.98 -1.50 -0.01
C GLY A 69 15.60 -1.54 1.47
N GLY A 70 16.50 -2.08 2.30
CA GLY A 70 16.30 -2.12 3.76
C GLY A 70 16.26 -0.74 4.44
N LYS A 71 16.78 0.31 3.77
CA LYS A 71 16.75 1.70 4.25
C LYS A 71 15.37 2.36 4.13
N TYR A 72 14.50 1.83 3.28
CA TYR A 72 13.14 2.34 3.11
C TYR A 72 12.26 1.79 4.22
N ARG A 73 11.33 2.60 4.72
CA ARG A 73 10.45 2.21 5.83
C ARG A 73 9.59 1.01 5.44
N LYS A 74 9.33 0.14 6.43
CA LYS A 74 8.30 -0.89 6.32
C LYS A 74 6.94 -0.20 6.35
N ILE A 75 6.06 -0.59 5.44
CA ILE A 75 4.72 -0.03 5.27
C ILE A 75 3.63 -1.09 5.49
N ASP A 76 3.93 -2.34 5.15
CA ASP A 76 3.01 -3.46 5.36
C ASP A 76 3.77 -4.80 5.44
N GLU A 77 3.03 -5.89 5.53
CA GLU A 77 3.52 -7.27 5.59
C GLU A 77 2.70 -8.17 4.67
N VAL A 78 3.36 -9.14 4.04
CA VAL A 78 2.73 -10.24 3.29
C VAL A 78 3.25 -11.58 3.78
N HIS A 79 2.47 -12.64 3.60
CA HIS A 79 2.69 -13.95 4.21
C HIS A 79 2.78 -15.06 3.15
N ASN A 80 3.26 -16.24 3.55
CA ASN A 80 3.27 -17.41 2.68
C ASN A 80 1.86 -17.66 2.12
N GLY A 81 1.75 -17.77 0.79
CA GLY A 81 0.50 -17.98 0.08
C GLY A 81 -0.17 -16.72 -0.47
N ASP A 82 0.27 -15.52 -0.06
CA ASP A 82 -0.20 -14.27 -0.63
C ASP A 82 0.29 -14.13 -2.08
N HIS A 83 -0.59 -13.70 -2.98
CA HIS A 83 -0.22 -13.44 -4.36
C HIS A 83 0.26 -12.00 -4.54
N VAL A 84 1.17 -11.85 -5.49
CA VAL A 84 1.73 -10.57 -5.91
C VAL A 84 1.69 -10.44 -7.42
N MET A 85 1.33 -9.26 -7.91
CA MET A 85 1.53 -8.87 -9.30
C MET A 85 2.74 -7.95 -9.36
N VAL A 86 3.79 -8.39 -10.07
CA VAL A 86 5.09 -7.71 -10.18
C VAL A 86 5.10 -6.83 -11.42
N TYR A 87 5.40 -5.55 -11.25
CA TYR A 87 5.43 -4.56 -12.34
C TYR A 87 6.80 -3.91 -12.57
N ASP A 88 7.62 -3.82 -11.52
CA ASP A 88 8.94 -3.16 -11.53
C ASP A 88 9.96 -4.08 -10.84
N GLU A 89 11.20 -4.06 -11.30
CA GLU A 89 12.30 -4.79 -10.69
C GLU A 89 13.53 -3.89 -10.60
N ARG A 90 14.10 -3.78 -9.38
CA ARG A 90 15.31 -3.00 -9.12
C ARG A 90 16.28 -3.80 -8.26
N GLY A 91 17.20 -4.49 -8.93
CA GLY A 91 18.11 -5.41 -8.25
C GLY A 91 17.32 -6.55 -7.62
N LYS A 92 17.39 -6.72 -6.30
CA LYS A 92 16.67 -7.79 -5.58
C LYS A 92 15.28 -7.39 -5.09
N TRP A 93 14.73 -6.29 -5.58
CA TRP A 93 13.48 -5.72 -5.10
C TRP A 93 12.45 -5.68 -6.20
N LEU A 94 11.25 -6.19 -5.89
CA LEU A 94 10.10 -6.23 -6.77
C LEU A 94 9.10 -5.17 -6.33
N GLY A 95 8.68 -4.32 -7.27
CA GLY A 95 7.56 -3.41 -7.09
C GLY A 95 6.27 -4.12 -7.43
N VAL A 96 5.41 -4.30 -6.43
CA VAL A 96 4.23 -5.18 -6.52
C VAL A 96 2.93 -4.50 -6.13
N ILE A 97 1.83 -5.05 -6.65
CA ILE A 97 0.51 -5.01 -6.02
C ILE A 97 0.26 -6.36 -5.36
N TYR A 98 -0.34 -6.37 -4.17
CA TYR A 98 -0.50 -7.57 -3.37
C TYR A 98 -1.82 -7.62 -2.62
N GLY A 99 -2.19 -8.83 -2.19
CA GLY A 99 -3.36 -9.09 -1.36
C GLY A 99 -3.41 -10.55 -0.90
N PRO A 100 -4.29 -10.86 0.07
CA PRO A 100 -4.39 -12.19 0.64
C PRO A 100 -4.92 -13.20 -0.38
N GLY A 101 -4.28 -14.38 -0.43
CA GLY A 101 -4.69 -15.43 -1.37
C GLY A 101 -4.74 -14.91 -2.81
N ASP A 102 -5.77 -15.25 -3.56
CA ASP A 102 -5.97 -14.87 -4.96
C ASP A 102 -6.78 -13.57 -5.15
N SER A 103 -6.96 -12.77 -4.09
CA SER A 103 -7.85 -11.58 -4.12
C SER A 103 -7.46 -10.55 -5.19
N ILE A 104 -6.19 -10.54 -5.60
CA ILE A 104 -5.65 -9.65 -6.64
C ILE A 104 -5.74 -10.23 -8.05
N ILE A 105 -6.14 -11.49 -8.22
CA ILE A 105 -6.15 -12.19 -9.52
C ILE A 105 -7.52 -12.06 -10.22
N GLN A 106 -8.40 -11.17 -9.74
CA GLN A 106 -9.62 -10.84 -10.48
C GLN A 106 -9.22 -10.12 -11.78
N LYS A 107 -9.32 -10.86 -12.90
CA LYS A 107 -8.83 -10.51 -14.25
C LYS A 107 -9.23 -9.12 -14.75
N ASP A 108 -10.31 -8.56 -14.21
CA ASP A 108 -10.84 -7.27 -14.66
C ASP A 108 -10.24 -6.07 -13.90
N VAL A 109 -9.43 -6.32 -12.86
CA VAL A 109 -8.88 -5.29 -11.96
C VAL A 109 -7.37 -5.11 -12.12
N LEU A 110 -6.64 -6.20 -12.40
CA LEU A 110 -5.19 -6.25 -12.43
C LEU A 110 -4.69 -7.02 -13.65
N GLY A 111 -3.72 -6.46 -14.36
CA GLY A 111 -3.11 -7.05 -15.54
C GLY A 111 -1.98 -6.18 -16.07
N CYS A 112 -1.31 -6.64 -17.13
CA CYS A 112 -0.30 -5.85 -17.82
C CYS A 112 -0.98 -5.18 -19.03
N GLY A 113 -1.23 -3.88 -18.95
CA GLY A 113 -1.83 -3.12 -20.04
C GLY A 113 -0.83 -2.87 -21.18
N PHE A 114 -1.31 -2.82 -22.42
CA PHE A 114 -0.47 -2.35 -23.53
C PHE A 114 -0.21 -0.84 -23.39
N ILE A 115 1.01 -0.47 -22.97
CA ILE A 115 1.47 0.92 -22.85
C ILE A 115 2.28 1.35 -24.11
N GLY A 116 2.60 0.41 -25.00
CA GLY A 116 3.55 0.62 -26.09
C GLY A 116 4.99 0.77 -25.59
N LYS A 117 5.85 1.47 -26.33
CA LYS A 117 7.24 1.68 -25.94
C LYS A 117 7.34 2.76 -24.86
N GLY A 118 7.43 2.38 -23.59
CA GLY A 118 7.55 3.34 -22.48
C GLY A 118 7.34 2.73 -21.12
N LYS A 119 7.05 3.58 -20.13
CA LYS A 119 6.64 3.16 -18.79
C LYS A 119 5.67 4.16 -18.19
N ARG A 120 4.78 3.70 -17.31
CA ARG A 120 3.86 4.56 -16.54
C ARG A 120 3.83 4.15 -15.08
N PRO A 121 3.50 5.05 -14.14
CA PRO A 121 3.18 4.65 -12.77
C PRO A 121 2.07 3.60 -12.78
N VAL A 122 2.19 2.56 -11.95
CA VAL A 122 1.19 1.48 -11.88
C VAL A 122 -0.20 2.06 -11.54
N PRO A 123 -1.18 2.01 -12.47
CA PRO A 123 -2.44 2.73 -12.34
C PRO A 123 -3.48 1.97 -11.52
N TYR A 124 -3.23 0.69 -11.22
CA TYR A 124 -4.22 -0.18 -10.60
C TYR A 124 -4.41 0.18 -9.11
N PRO A 125 -5.66 0.09 -8.62
CA PRO A 125 -5.95 0.24 -7.20
C PRO A 125 -5.40 -0.95 -6.41
N GLY A 126 -5.37 -0.82 -5.10
CA GLY A 126 -4.90 -1.86 -4.19
C GLY A 126 -3.60 -1.50 -3.49
N LYS A 127 -3.24 -2.34 -2.53
CA LYS A 127 -2.02 -2.18 -1.75
C LYS A 127 -0.81 -2.42 -2.64
N LYS A 128 0.18 -1.55 -2.53
CA LYS A 128 1.39 -1.57 -3.37
C LYS A 128 2.63 -1.25 -2.56
N GLY A 129 3.77 -1.77 -3.00
CA GLY A 129 5.05 -1.53 -2.34
C GLY A 129 6.17 -2.41 -2.88
N TRP A 130 7.30 -2.38 -2.19
CA TRP A 130 8.52 -3.07 -2.58
C TRP A 130 8.81 -4.25 -1.66
N ILE A 131 8.99 -5.43 -2.25
CA ILE A 131 9.33 -6.67 -1.54
C ILE A 131 10.63 -7.28 -2.06
N HIS A 132 11.29 -8.11 -1.26
CA HIS A 132 12.54 -8.75 -1.68
C HIS A 132 12.27 -10.01 -2.51
N SER A 133 12.90 -10.13 -3.68
CA SER A 133 12.60 -11.17 -4.68
C SER A 133 12.89 -12.61 -4.22
N LYS A 134 13.82 -12.79 -3.29
CA LYS A 134 14.17 -14.11 -2.69
C LYS A 134 12.95 -14.93 -2.24
N TRP A 135 11.86 -14.28 -1.85
CA TRP A 135 10.70 -14.93 -1.24
C TRP A 135 9.50 -15.01 -2.17
N VAL A 136 9.71 -14.84 -3.47
CA VAL A 136 8.66 -14.85 -4.48
C VAL A 136 8.96 -15.92 -5.53
N ASP A 137 8.06 -16.90 -5.63
CA ASP A 137 8.05 -17.84 -6.75
C ASP A 137 7.18 -17.25 -7.86
N ILE A 138 7.71 -17.13 -9.08
CA ILE A 138 6.96 -16.66 -10.25
C ILE A 138 6.09 -17.81 -10.78
N LEU A 139 4.79 -17.54 -10.93
CA LEU A 139 3.78 -18.49 -11.39
C LEU A 139 3.45 -18.32 -12.87
N ALA A 140 3.40 -17.08 -13.36
CA ALA A 140 3.07 -16.77 -14.75
C ALA A 140 3.71 -15.45 -15.23
N GLY A 141 3.97 -15.39 -16.54
CA GLY A 141 4.67 -14.32 -17.24
C GLY A 141 4.61 -14.48 -18.75
#